data_AF-A0A7W7VPA7-F1
#
_entry.id   AF-A0A7W7VPA7-F1
#
_cell.length_a   1.000
_cell.length_b   1.000
_cell.length_c   1.000
_cell.angle_alpha   90.00
_cell.angle_beta   90.00
_cell.angle_gamma   90.00
#
_symmetry.space_group_name_H-M   'P 1'
#
loop_
_entity.id
_entity.type
_entity.pdbx_description
1 polymer ?
#
loop_
_entity_poly.entity_id
_entity_poly.type
_entity_poly.pdbx_seq_one_letter_code
_entity_poly.pdbx_strand_id
1 'polypeptide(L)'
;MAYEVGLWRIGGSGEPVRVTSGAIPLESQLETLIAQDPTILGEPLMIIGRQVPTDFGGFVDLLGIDGDGTLHVLELKRGRTPREVVAQILDYASWVKNLSHDDVLAIYGASRQESPFETAFSALFGVSPPDELNTDHRLTIVAHDADPATERIVGYLSSFAVPVNVAFFRYFEDEGRRYLARTWLIDETKPSRTASVQRRSGTKETWNGQDWYVALGEDETRAWDDARKYGFVSAGGGTWFSRTLISLPSGARIFTHIPKAGYVGVGTVTGEARPAHEAILEIDGELRRFTDLELKGSYRHKGDEHDETLAEYIVPVTWIQTVPRDSARWAQGMFANQNSACKLRNKFTLDHLYKEFNLTDLEG
;
A
#
# COMPACT_ATOMS: atom_id res chain seq x y z
N MET A 1 -17.75 9.96 -29.56
CA MET A 1 -17.37 9.35 -30.87
C MET A 1 -16.79 8.00 -30.53
N ALA A 2 -17.53 6.92 -30.78
CA ALA A 2 -17.02 5.58 -30.51
C ALA A 2 -15.87 5.26 -31.48
N TYR A 3 -14.68 5.00 -30.96
CA TYR A 3 -13.57 4.51 -31.77
C TYR A 3 -13.92 3.08 -32.25
N GLU A 4 -13.90 2.87 -33.57
CA GLU A 4 -14.10 1.55 -34.16
C GLU A 4 -12.76 0.79 -34.12
N VAL A 5 -12.69 -0.28 -33.32
CA VAL A 5 -11.52 -1.14 -33.23
C VAL A 5 -11.71 -2.30 -34.21
N GLY A 6 -10.76 -2.48 -35.12
CA GLY A 6 -10.67 -3.67 -35.96
C GLY A 6 -9.56 -4.60 -35.49
N LEU A 7 -9.79 -5.91 -35.61
CA LEU A 7 -8.79 -6.94 -35.36
C LEU A 7 -8.58 -7.73 -36.66
N TRP A 8 -7.32 -8.00 -37.01
CA TRP A 8 -6.94 -8.81 -38.17
C TRP A 8 -5.98 -9.91 -37.73
N ARG A 9 -6.21 -11.14 -38.18
CA ARG A 9 -5.22 -12.21 -38.14
C ARG A 9 -4.36 -12.13 -39.40
N ILE A 10 -3.04 -12.23 -39.26
CA ILE A 10 -2.12 -12.36 -40.39
C ILE A 10 -1.74 -13.85 -40.50
N GLY A 11 -2.15 -14.49 -41.59
CA GLY A 11 -1.83 -15.90 -41.85
C GLY A 11 -0.35 -16.11 -42.23
N GLY A 12 0.08 -17.38 -42.33
CA GLY A 12 1.47 -17.71 -42.70
C GLY A 12 1.92 -17.22 -44.09
N SER A 13 0.97 -16.89 -44.98
CA SER A 13 1.20 -16.26 -46.29
C SER A 13 1.27 -14.73 -46.24
N GLY A 14 1.05 -14.09 -45.08
CA GLY A 14 1.07 -12.63 -44.91
C GLY A 14 -0.25 -11.93 -45.23
N GLU A 15 -1.29 -12.64 -45.64
CA GLU A 15 -2.60 -12.05 -45.95
C GLU A 15 -3.37 -11.69 -44.66
N PRO A 16 -3.89 -10.45 -44.54
CA PRO A 16 -4.69 -10.03 -43.40
C PRO A 16 -6.15 -10.49 -43.55
N VAL A 17 -6.64 -11.26 -42.58
CA VAL A 17 -8.03 -11.69 -42.47
C VAL A 17 -8.69 -10.92 -41.33
N ARG A 18 -9.73 -10.13 -41.64
CA ARG A 18 -10.47 -9.39 -40.60
C ARG A 18 -11.20 -10.38 -39.69
N VAL A 19 -10.92 -10.31 -38.41
CA VAL A 19 -11.61 -11.10 -37.39
C VAL A 19 -13.01 -10.52 -37.16
N THR A 20 -14.02 -11.38 -37.10
CA THR A 20 -15.39 -10.98 -36.83
C THR A 20 -15.58 -10.60 -35.36
N SER A 21 -16.34 -9.54 -35.12
CA SER A 21 -16.82 -9.22 -33.77
C SER A 21 -17.66 -10.39 -33.26
N GLY A 22 -17.26 -10.96 -32.13
CA GLY A 22 -17.96 -12.04 -31.46
C GLY A 22 -19.19 -11.54 -30.70
N ALA A 23 -20.10 -12.46 -30.35
CA ALA A 23 -21.21 -12.14 -29.46
C ALA A 23 -20.68 -11.69 -28.09
N ILE A 24 -21.28 -10.63 -27.53
CA ILE A 24 -20.91 -10.14 -26.20
C ILE A 24 -21.29 -11.23 -25.19
N PRO A 25 -20.33 -11.74 -24.40
CA PRO A 25 -20.63 -12.71 -23.35
C PRO A 25 -21.51 -12.08 -22.26
N LEU A 26 -21.99 -12.92 -21.34
CA LEU A 26 -22.71 -12.44 -20.15
C LEU A 26 -21.80 -11.52 -19.32
N GLU A 27 -22.41 -10.56 -18.63
CA GLU A 27 -21.72 -9.64 -17.70
C GLU A 27 -20.86 -10.41 -16.70
N SER A 28 -21.40 -11.50 -16.16
CA SER A 28 -20.72 -12.41 -15.23
C SER A 28 -19.46 -13.08 -15.80
N GLN A 29 -19.38 -13.27 -17.12
CA GLN A 29 -18.16 -13.80 -17.75
C GLN A 29 -17.08 -12.72 -17.84
N LEU A 30 -17.45 -11.48 -18.18
CA LEU A 30 -16.49 -10.37 -18.16
C LEU A 30 -16.02 -10.08 -16.73
N GLU A 31 -16.94 -10.12 -15.76
CA GLU A 31 -16.61 -10.03 -14.33
C GLU A 31 -15.59 -11.10 -13.94
N THR A 32 -15.84 -12.36 -14.33
CA THR A 32 -14.94 -13.48 -14.02
C THR A 32 -13.57 -13.31 -14.68
N LEU A 33 -13.52 -12.84 -15.94
CA LEU A 33 -12.26 -12.59 -16.64
C LEU A 33 -11.44 -11.49 -15.96
N ILE A 34 -12.07 -10.36 -15.64
CA ILE A 34 -11.41 -9.25 -14.94
C ILE A 34 -10.98 -9.70 -13.54
N ALA A 35 -11.82 -10.48 -12.83
CA ALA A 35 -11.46 -10.97 -11.51
C ALA A 35 -10.26 -11.93 -11.53
N GLN A 36 -10.11 -12.71 -12.60
CA GLN A 36 -8.99 -13.63 -12.79
C GLN A 36 -7.71 -12.91 -13.22
N ASP A 37 -7.82 -11.93 -14.11
CA ASP A 37 -6.70 -11.12 -14.58
C ASP A 37 -7.10 -9.63 -14.66
N PRO A 38 -6.96 -8.88 -13.55
CA PRO A 38 -7.31 -7.47 -13.52
C PRO A 38 -6.41 -6.60 -14.42
N THR A 39 -5.25 -7.11 -14.86
CA THR A 39 -4.37 -6.40 -15.79
C THR A 39 -5.03 -6.15 -17.16
N ILE A 40 -6.14 -6.85 -17.43
CA ILE A 40 -7.07 -6.55 -18.53
C ILE A 40 -7.53 -5.09 -18.51
N LEU A 41 -7.55 -4.41 -17.36
CA LEU A 41 -7.85 -2.97 -17.24
C LEU A 41 -6.65 -2.07 -17.58
N GLY A 42 -5.42 -2.59 -17.51
CA GLY A 42 -4.20 -1.91 -17.97
C GLY A 42 -3.20 -1.58 -16.87
N GLU A 43 -3.57 -1.84 -15.61
CA GLU A 43 -2.69 -1.74 -14.45
C GLU A 43 -2.91 -2.95 -13.52
N PRO A 44 -1.90 -3.36 -12.75
CA PRO A 44 -2.09 -4.39 -11.73
C PRO A 44 -3.09 -3.92 -10.67
N LEU A 45 -4.06 -4.76 -10.35
CA LEU A 45 -5.09 -4.49 -9.36
C LEU A 45 -5.34 -5.76 -8.55
N MET A 46 -5.44 -5.65 -7.23
CA MET A 46 -5.84 -6.77 -6.37
C MET A 46 -7.35 -6.69 -6.15
N ILE A 47 -8.10 -7.70 -6.59
CA ILE A 47 -9.54 -7.77 -6.31
C ILE A 47 -9.76 -8.16 -4.85
N ILE A 48 -10.35 -7.24 -4.09
CA ILE A 48 -10.65 -7.43 -2.66
C ILE A 48 -12.07 -7.91 -2.44
N GLY A 49 -12.98 -7.70 -3.38
CA GLY A 49 -14.35 -8.16 -3.25
C GLY A 49 -15.10 -8.27 -4.58
N ARG A 50 -16.08 -9.16 -4.62
CA ARG A 50 -17.01 -9.34 -5.73
C ARG A 50 -18.43 -9.21 -5.21
N GLN A 51 -19.30 -8.53 -5.94
CA GLN A 51 -20.69 -8.30 -5.56
C GLN A 51 -20.78 -7.77 -4.11
N VAL A 52 -20.01 -6.71 -3.83
CA VAL A 52 -19.83 -6.16 -2.48
C VAL A 52 -21.05 -5.34 -2.11
N PRO A 53 -21.81 -5.71 -1.06
CA PRO A 53 -22.99 -4.95 -0.65
C PRO A 53 -22.61 -3.57 -0.12
N THR A 54 -23.45 -2.57 -0.39
CA THR A 54 -23.29 -1.21 0.16
C THR A 54 -24.35 -0.93 1.24
N ASP A 55 -24.08 0.04 2.11
CA ASP A 55 -24.98 0.40 3.21
C ASP A 55 -26.30 1.04 2.74
N PHE A 56 -26.28 1.67 1.56
CA PHE A 56 -27.44 2.32 0.95
C PHE A 56 -28.23 1.39 0.00
N GLY A 57 -27.77 0.14 -0.14
CA GLY A 57 -28.36 -0.87 -1.02
C GLY A 57 -27.68 -0.97 -2.39
N GLY A 58 -27.79 -2.16 -3.00
CA GLY A 58 -27.08 -2.49 -4.23
C GLY A 58 -25.74 -3.20 -3.96
N PHE A 59 -25.06 -3.55 -5.05
CA PHE A 59 -23.82 -4.32 -5.00
C PHE A 59 -22.82 -3.72 -5.97
N VAL A 60 -21.59 -3.47 -5.51
CA VAL A 60 -20.47 -3.16 -6.39
C VAL A 60 -20.01 -4.46 -7.05
N ASP A 61 -20.00 -4.52 -8.38
CA ASP A 61 -19.66 -5.75 -9.09
C ASP A 61 -18.27 -6.27 -8.73
N LEU A 62 -17.25 -5.41 -8.83
CA LEU A 62 -15.90 -5.69 -8.37
C LEU A 62 -15.33 -4.48 -7.61
N LEU A 63 -14.74 -4.76 -6.46
CA LEU A 63 -13.94 -3.79 -5.72
C LEU A 63 -12.49 -4.27 -5.71
N GLY A 64 -11.57 -3.42 -6.17
CA GLY A 64 -10.13 -3.68 -6.17
C GLY A 64 -9.33 -2.63 -5.41
N ILE A 65 -8.05 -2.92 -5.21
CA ILE A 65 -7.07 -1.98 -4.66
C ILE A 65 -5.77 -2.05 -5.46
N ASP A 66 -5.16 -0.91 -5.73
CA ASP A 66 -3.86 -0.84 -6.41
C ASP A 66 -2.68 -0.77 -5.42
N GLY A 67 -1.46 -0.74 -5.95
CA GLY A 67 -0.22 -0.72 -5.15
C GLY A 67 -0.04 0.53 -4.28
N ASP A 68 -0.78 1.60 -4.56
CA ASP A 68 -0.77 2.84 -3.77
C ASP A 68 -1.85 2.84 -2.66
N GLY A 69 -2.67 1.79 -2.58
CA GLY A 69 -3.78 1.71 -1.63
C GLY A 69 -5.05 2.44 -2.07
N THR A 70 -5.15 2.83 -3.35
CA THR A 70 -6.33 3.47 -3.94
C THR A 70 -7.38 2.41 -4.26
N LEU A 71 -8.64 2.66 -3.91
CA LEU A 71 -9.73 1.71 -4.18
C LEU A 71 -10.30 1.90 -5.59
N HIS A 72 -10.59 0.81 -6.28
CA HIS A 72 -11.16 0.81 -7.63
C HIS A 72 -12.54 0.19 -7.62
N VAL A 73 -13.56 1.02 -7.85
CA VAL A 73 -14.95 0.60 -8.01
C VAL A 73 -15.19 0.29 -9.48
N LEU A 74 -15.49 -0.96 -9.80
CA LEU A 74 -15.79 -1.40 -11.16
C LEU A 74 -17.27 -1.76 -11.25
N GLU A 75 -17.98 -1.09 -12.16
CA GLU A 75 -19.38 -1.38 -12.49
C GLU A 75 -19.45 -1.93 -13.90
N LEU A 76 -19.91 -3.16 -14.06
CA LEU A 76 -19.94 -3.87 -15.33
C LEU A 76 -21.34 -3.77 -15.95
N LYS A 77 -21.39 -3.62 -17.26
CA LYS A 77 -22.63 -3.67 -18.04
C LYS A 77 -22.43 -4.48 -19.30
N ARG A 78 -23.29 -5.48 -19.51
CA ARG A 78 -23.28 -6.34 -20.71
C ARG A 78 -23.45 -5.57 -22.01
N GLY A 79 -24.27 -4.52 -22.01
CA GLY A 79 -24.77 -3.89 -23.23
C GLY A 79 -24.31 -2.45 -23.43
N ARG A 80 -25.05 -1.72 -24.27
CA ARG A 80 -24.92 -0.27 -24.34
C ARG A 80 -25.35 0.32 -23.01
N THR A 81 -24.44 1.02 -22.35
CA THR A 81 -24.67 1.48 -21.00
C THR A 81 -25.45 2.81 -20.99
N PRO A 82 -26.64 2.83 -20.35
CA PRO A 82 -27.45 4.04 -20.29
C PRO A 82 -26.95 4.94 -19.16
N ARG A 83 -27.29 6.23 -19.22
CA ARG A 83 -26.80 7.26 -18.27
C ARG A 83 -26.97 6.93 -16.79
N GLU A 84 -27.93 6.07 -16.45
CA GLU A 84 -28.25 5.65 -15.08
C GLU A 84 -27.07 4.95 -14.40
N VAL A 85 -26.16 4.31 -15.16
CA VAL A 85 -24.93 3.74 -14.60
C VAL A 85 -24.07 4.79 -13.89
N VAL A 86 -24.10 6.03 -14.39
CA VAL A 86 -23.25 7.09 -13.85
C VAL A 86 -23.76 7.50 -12.49
N ALA A 87 -25.08 7.54 -12.31
CA ALA A 87 -25.68 7.76 -11.01
C ALA A 87 -25.34 6.62 -10.04
N GLN A 88 -25.43 5.37 -10.51
CA GLN A 88 -25.12 4.18 -9.72
C GLN A 88 -23.67 4.18 -9.22
N ILE A 89 -22.69 4.37 -10.11
CA ILE A 89 -21.27 4.34 -9.71
C ILE A 89 -20.89 5.53 -8.83
N LEU A 90 -21.56 6.68 -8.98
CA LEU A 90 -21.37 7.83 -8.07
C LEU A 90 -21.98 7.59 -6.69
N ASP A 91 -23.07 6.83 -6.59
CA ASP A 91 -23.62 6.39 -5.31
C ASP A 91 -22.64 5.45 -4.60
N TYR A 92 -22.05 4.50 -5.34
CA TYR A 92 -20.97 3.64 -4.82
C TYR A 92 -19.72 4.43 -4.43
N ALA A 93 -19.38 5.48 -5.17
CA ALA A 93 -18.30 6.40 -4.80
C ALA A 93 -18.55 7.08 -3.44
N SER A 94 -19.81 7.41 -3.14
CA SER A 94 -20.18 8.01 -1.86
C SER A 94 -20.02 7.05 -0.69
N TRP A 95 -20.27 5.76 -0.91
CA TRP A 95 -20.08 4.68 0.06
C TRP A 95 -18.59 4.32 0.23
N VAL A 96 -17.88 4.03 -0.87
CA VAL A 96 -16.47 3.60 -0.84
C VAL A 96 -15.57 4.63 -0.17
N LYS A 97 -15.91 5.92 -0.31
CA LYS A 97 -15.21 7.04 0.33
C LYS A 97 -15.13 6.92 1.85
N ASN A 98 -16.08 6.25 2.49
CA ASN A 98 -16.17 6.16 3.95
C ASN A 98 -15.65 4.83 4.51
N LEU A 99 -15.19 3.91 3.65
CA LEU A 99 -14.61 2.65 4.12
C LEU A 99 -13.34 2.92 4.93
N SER A 100 -13.33 2.40 6.16
CA SER A 100 -12.15 2.37 7.01
C SER A 100 -11.15 1.31 6.55
N HIS A 101 -9.96 1.33 7.14
CA HIS A 101 -8.94 0.31 6.89
C HIS A 101 -9.48 -1.08 7.24
N ASP A 102 -10.14 -1.20 8.40
CA ASP A 102 -10.72 -2.45 8.88
C ASP A 102 -11.85 -2.94 7.96
N ASP A 103 -12.65 -2.03 7.39
CA ASP A 103 -13.69 -2.40 6.41
C ASP A 103 -13.08 -3.00 5.13
N VAL A 104 -11.98 -2.41 4.63
CA VAL A 104 -11.25 -2.93 3.46
C VAL A 104 -10.72 -4.34 3.72
N LEU A 105 -10.12 -4.56 4.89
CA LEU A 105 -9.63 -5.89 5.30
C LEU A 105 -10.78 -6.88 5.50
N ALA A 106 -11.91 -6.44 6.04
CA ALA A 106 -13.10 -7.27 6.23
C ALA A 106 -13.72 -7.69 4.89
N ILE A 107 -13.79 -6.79 3.91
CA ILE A 107 -14.24 -7.10 2.54
C ILE A 107 -13.32 -8.16 1.92
N TYR A 108 -12.00 -7.97 2.02
CA TYR A 108 -11.02 -8.96 1.55
C TYR A 108 -11.20 -10.32 2.23
N GLY A 109 -11.31 -10.35 3.56
CA GLY A 109 -11.49 -11.58 4.33
C GLY A 109 -12.79 -12.32 3.99
N ALA A 110 -13.88 -11.60 3.68
CA ALA A 110 -15.15 -12.20 3.28
C ALA A 110 -15.10 -12.87 1.90
N SER A 111 -14.17 -12.47 1.03
CA SER A 111 -14.05 -12.99 -0.35
C SER A 111 -13.44 -14.41 -0.44
N ARG A 112 -13.17 -15.08 0.70
CA ARG A 112 -12.61 -16.45 0.81
C ARG A 112 -11.24 -16.62 0.15
N GLN A 113 -10.40 -15.60 0.19
CA GLN A 113 -9.03 -15.68 -0.29
C GLN A 113 -8.18 -16.60 0.61
N GLU A 114 -7.22 -17.30 0.02
CA GLU A 114 -6.41 -18.32 0.72
C GLU A 114 -5.32 -17.73 1.62
N SER A 115 -4.89 -16.49 1.36
CA SER A 115 -3.82 -15.81 2.10
C SER A 115 -4.30 -14.51 2.75
N PRO A 116 -3.66 -14.07 3.85
CA PRO A 116 -3.88 -12.75 4.44
C PRO A 116 -3.69 -11.61 3.42
N PHE A 117 -4.34 -10.48 3.65
CA PHE A 117 -4.32 -9.32 2.76
C PHE A 117 -2.90 -8.87 2.46
N GLU A 118 -2.06 -8.71 3.49
CA GLU A 118 -0.70 -8.21 3.38
C GLU A 118 0.20 -9.13 2.53
N THR A 119 0.03 -10.45 2.70
CA THR A 119 0.76 -11.45 1.94
C THR A 119 0.33 -11.44 0.48
N ALA A 120 -0.99 -11.39 0.20
CA ALA A 120 -1.51 -11.31 -1.16
C ALA A 120 -1.07 -10.03 -1.87
N PHE A 121 -1.19 -8.89 -1.18
CA PHE A 121 -0.76 -7.59 -1.68
C PHE A 121 0.73 -7.60 -2.04
N SER A 122 1.57 -8.11 -1.13
CA SER A 122 3.01 -8.21 -1.37
C SER A 122 3.37 -9.17 -2.50
N ALA A 123 2.63 -10.26 -2.65
CA ALA A 123 2.83 -11.21 -3.75
C ALA A 123 2.51 -10.57 -5.11
N LEU A 124 1.46 -9.74 -5.18
CA LEU A 124 1.06 -9.09 -6.42
C LEU A 124 1.93 -7.87 -6.77
N PHE A 125 2.20 -7.00 -5.81
CA PHE A 125 2.85 -5.71 -6.04
C PHE A 125 4.36 -5.72 -5.74
N GLY A 126 4.88 -6.76 -5.09
CA GLY A 126 6.30 -6.87 -4.73
C GLY A 126 6.73 -5.96 -3.56
N VAL A 127 5.78 -5.30 -2.89
CA VAL A 127 5.99 -4.40 -1.75
C VAL A 127 4.91 -4.62 -0.70
N SER A 128 5.23 -4.36 0.57
CA SER A 128 4.23 -4.38 1.64
C SER A 128 3.15 -3.31 1.41
N PRO A 129 1.91 -3.51 1.91
CA PRO A 129 0.88 -2.49 1.82
C PRO A 129 1.29 -1.15 2.46
N PRO A 130 0.80 -0.02 1.92
CA PRO A 130 0.96 1.27 2.58
C PRO A 130 0.23 1.30 3.93
N ASP A 131 0.72 2.11 4.88
CA ASP A 131 0.08 2.35 6.19
C ASP A 131 -1.33 2.97 6.06
N GLU A 132 -1.56 3.67 4.95
CA GLU A 132 -2.84 4.31 4.62
C GLU A 132 -3.48 3.59 3.44
N LEU A 133 -4.72 3.13 3.63
CA LEU A 133 -5.57 2.61 2.56
C LEU A 133 -6.71 3.59 2.30
N ASN A 134 -7.31 3.52 1.10
CA ASN A 134 -8.44 4.37 0.71
C ASN A 134 -8.12 5.87 0.79
N THR A 135 -6.88 6.26 0.41
CA THR A 135 -6.49 7.67 0.27
C THR A 135 -7.21 8.36 -0.90
N ASP A 136 -7.63 7.56 -1.88
CA ASP A 136 -8.38 7.97 -3.06
C ASP A 136 -9.19 6.77 -3.60
N HIS A 137 -10.07 7.02 -4.57
CA HIS A 137 -10.76 5.96 -5.31
C HIS A 137 -10.94 6.29 -6.79
N ARG A 138 -10.93 5.26 -7.64
CA ARG A 138 -11.26 5.35 -9.07
C ARG A 138 -12.56 4.63 -9.37
N LEU A 139 -13.32 5.18 -10.31
CA LEU A 139 -14.63 4.70 -10.73
C LEU A 139 -14.54 4.28 -12.20
N THR A 140 -14.63 2.99 -12.49
CA THR A 140 -14.59 2.49 -13.87
C THR A 140 -15.90 1.82 -14.24
N ILE A 141 -16.54 2.37 -15.26
CA ILE A 141 -17.65 1.70 -15.93
C ILE A 141 -17.07 0.80 -17.01
N VAL A 142 -17.36 -0.49 -16.94
CA VAL A 142 -16.91 -1.51 -17.88
C VAL A 142 -18.08 -1.87 -18.79
N ALA A 143 -17.99 -1.58 -20.08
CA ALA A 143 -19.12 -1.71 -21.00
C ALA A 143 -18.70 -2.15 -22.40
N HIS A 144 -19.66 -2.58 -23.24
CA HIS A 144 -19.39 -2.78 -24.67
C HIS A 144 -19.35 -1.45 -25.45
N ASP A 145 -20.30 -0.57 -25.13
CA ASP A 145 -20.48 0.75 -25.73
C ASP A 145 -21.23 1.66 -24.74
N ALA A 146 -21.16 2.97 -24.94
CA ALA A 146 -21.87 3.95 -24.13
C ALA A 146 -22.80 4.81 -25.01
N ASP A 147 -23.92 5.24 -24.46
CA ASP A 147 -24.70 6.26 -25.15
C ASP A 147 -24.00 7.64 -25.14
N PRO A 148 -24.32 8.54 -26.10
CA PRO A 148 -23.73 9.89 -26.12
C PRO A 148 -23.99 10.72 -24.85
N ALA A 149 -25.02 10.40 -24.07
CA ALA A 149 -25.27 11.09 -22.81
C ALA A 149 -24.28 10.64 -21.74
N THR A 150 -24.01 9.34 -21.61
CA THR A 150 -22.97 8.75 -20.76
C THR A 150 -21.60 9.31 -21.13
N GLU A 151 -21.22 9.31 -22.42
CA GLU A 151 -19.95 9.90 -22.88
C GLU A 151 -19.82 11.37 -22.44
N ARG A 152 -20.89 12.16 -22.66
CA ARG A 152 -20.92 13.58 -22.31
C ARG A 152 -20.85 13.80 -20.79
N ILE A 153 -21.57 13.02 -19.99
CA ILE A 153 -21.58 13.15 -18.53
C ILE A 153 -20.22 12.77 -17.95
N VAL A 154 -19.63 11.64 -18.37
CA VAL A 154 -18.30 11.22 -17.91
C VAL A 154 -17.25 12.24 -18.31
N GLY A 155 -17.28 12.75 -19.54
CA GLY A 155 -16.39 13.82 -19.98
C GLY A 155 -16.54 15.12 -19.16
N TYR A 156 -17.78 15.49 -18.81
CA TYR A 156 -18.04 16.63 -17.93
C TYR A 156 -17.47 16.40 -16.52
N LEU A 157 -17.76 15.26 -15.90
CA LEU A 157 -17.28 14.93 -14.55
C LEU A 157 -15.76 14.87 -14.48
N SER A 158 -15.10 14.28 -15.48
CA SER A 158 -13.65 14.25 -15.59
C SER A 158 -13.04 15.66 -15.71
N SER A 159 -13.71 16.63 -16.34
CA SER A 159 -13.24 18.02 -16.37
C SER A 159 -13.22 18.70 -14.99
N PHE A 160 -13.94 18.15 -14.01
CA PHE A 160 -13.88 18.54 -12.59
C PHE A 160 -13.01 17.61 -11.74
N ALA A 161 -12.18 16.78 -12.38
CA ALA A 161 -11.32 15.80 -11.73
C ALA A 161 -12.06 14.78 -10.87
N VAL A 162 -13.31 14.48 -11.22
CA VAL A 162 -13.98 13.29 -10.70
C VAL A 162 -13.32 12.07 -11.38
N PRO A 163 -12.82 11.09 -10.61
CA PRO A 163 -12.01 9.98 -11.13
C PRO A 163 -12.90 8.89 -11.75
N VAL A 164 -13.74 9.27 -12.71
CA VAL A 164 -14.67 8.39 -13.42
C VAL A 164 -14.28 8.24 -14.89
N ASN A 165 -14.22 7.00 -15.36
CA ASN A 165 -13.91 6.68 -16.75
C ASN A 165 -14.74 5.48 -17.24
N VAL A 166 -14.72 5.24 -18.55
CA VAL A 166 -15.37 4.09 -19.18
C VAL A 166 -14.34 3.26 -19.93
N ALA A 167 -14.23 1.98 -19.57
CA ALA A 167 -13.50 0.98 -20.30
C ALA A 167 -14.46 0.24 -21.26
N PHE A 168 -14.23 0.41 -22.56
CA PHE A 168 -14.97 -0.30 -23.60
C PHE A 168 -14.30 -1.61 -23.97
N PHE A 169 -15.07 -2.70 -23.93
CA PHE A 169 -14.62 -4.03 -24.28
C PHE A 169 -15.29 -4.55 -25.55
N ARG A 170 -14.47 -5.04 -26.48
CA ARG A 170 -14.92 -5.69 -27.70
C ARG A 170 -14.42 -7.12 -27.76
N TYR A 171 -15.32 -8.02 -28.11
CA TYR A 171 -15.03 -9.44 -28.29
C TYR A 171 -14.86 -9.73 -29.77
N PHE A 172 -13.88 -10.57 -30.08
CA PHE A 172 -13.61 -11.06 -31.41
C PHE A 172 -13.47 -12.57 -31.37
N GLU A 173 -13.91 -13.26 -32.40
CA GLU A 173 -13.83 -14.72 -32.50
C GLU A 173 -13.23 -15.11 -33.85
N ASP A 174 -12.24 -16.00 -33.81
CA ASP A 174 -11.58 -16.57 -35.00
C ASP A 174 -11.17 -18.02 -34.70
N GLU A 175 -11.55 -18.95 -35.57
CA GLU A 175 -11.15 -20.37 -35.47
C GLU A 175 -11.33 -20.98 -34.06
N GLY A 176 -12.42 -20.64 -33.37
CA GLY A 176 -12.73 -21.13 -32.02
C GLY A 176 -11.94 -20.47 -30.88
N ARG A 177 -11.07 -19.50 -31.19
CA ARG A 177 -10.38 -18.64 -30.21
C ARG A 177 -11.17 -17.36 -29.99
N ARG A 178 -11.18 -16.89 -28.75
CA ARG A 178 -11.81 -15.63 -28.36
C ARG A 178 -10.74 -14.64 -27.97
N TYR A 179 -10.92 -13.40 -28.42
CA TYR A 179 -10.04 -12.29 -28.14
C TYR A 179 -10.83 -11.16 -27.50
N LEU A 180 -10.20 -10.47 -26.56
CA LEU A 180 -10.75 -9.31 -25.88
C LEU A 180 -9.88 -8.10 -26.19
N ALA A 181 -10.51 -7.02 -26.67
CA ALA A 181 -9.85 -5.74 -26.85
C ALA A 181 -10.47 -4.70 -25.91
N ARG A 182 -9.62 -3.85 -25.33
CA ARG A 182 -10.00 -2.75 -24.44
C ARG A 182 -9.64 -1.40 -25.08
N THR A 183 -10.55 -0.44 -25.00
CA THR A 183 -10.28 0.99 -25.22
C THR A 183 -10.86 1.84 -24.09
N TRP A 184 -10.27 3.00 -23.82
CA TRP A 184 -10.78 3.93 -22.82
C TRP A 184 -11.54 5.09 -23.48
N LEU A 185 -12.60 5.57 -22.83
CA LEU A 185 -13.30 6.78 -23.27
C LEU A 185 -12.38 8.00 -23.14
N ILE A 186 -11.75 8.16 -21.98
CA ILE A 186 -10.79 9.21 -21.70
C ILE A 186 -9.41 8.57 -21.64
N ASP A 187 -8.53 9.00 -22.53
CA ASP A 187 -7.15 8.54 -22.59
C ASP A 187 -6.32 9.25 -21.52
N GLU A 188 -6.14 8.58 -20.38
CA GLU A 188 -5.40 9.10 -19.23
C GLU A 188 -3.88 9.19 -19.47
N THR A 189 -3.36 8.63 -20.57
CA THR A 189 -1.94 8.79 -20.96
C THR A 189 -1.66 10.18 -21.52
N LYS A 190 -2.69 10.93 -21.89
CA LYS A 190 -2.57 12.35 -22.23
C LYS A 190 -2.73 13.14 -20.94
N PRO A 191 -1.70 13.89 -20.50
CA PRO A 191 -1.78 14.63 -19.25
C PRO A 191 -2.91 15.66 -19.36
N SER A 192 -4.01 15.39 -18.67
CA SER A 192 -5.00 16.40 -18.35
C SER A 192 -4.31 17.45 -17.49
N ARG A 193 -4.13 18.65 -18.04
CA ARG A 193 -3.57 19.83 -17.35
C ARG A 193 -4.55 20.42 -16.34
N THR A 194 -5.22 19.64 -15.50
CA THR A 194 -6.05 20.18 -14.42
C THR A 194 -6.48 19.07 -13.48
N ALA A 195 -5.65 18.80 -12.48
CA ALA A 195 -6.01 18.72 -11.06
C ALA A 195 -4.98 17.85 -10.34
N SER A 196 -4.17 18.49 -9.51
CA SER A 196 -3.74 17.85 -8.28
C SER A 196 -5.01 17.58 -7.47
N VAL A 197 -5.64 16.41 -7.65
CA VAL A 197 -6.59 15.93 -6.65
C VAL A 197 -5.77 15.87 -5.36
N GLN A 198 -6.12 16.73 -4.37
CA GLN A 198 -5.47 16.67 -3.07
C GLN A 198 -5.67 15.25 -2.56
N ARG A 199 -4.59 14.45 -2.50
CA ARG A 199 -4.59 13.16 -1.82
C ARG A 199 -5.19 13.40 -0.44
N ARG A 200 -6.29 12.71 -0.14
CA ARG A 200 -6.90 12.79 1.17
C ARG A 200 -6.04 11.98 2.13
N SER A 201 -6.12 12.33 3.41
CA SER A 201 -5.66 11.43 4.48
C SER A 201 -6.39 10.12 4.29
N GLY A 202 -5.66 9.04 4.02
CA GLY A 202 -6.27 7.72 3.97
C GLY A 202 -6.66 7.26 5.36
N THR A 203 -7.15 6.02 5.41
CA THR A 203 -7.54 5.35 6.64
C THR A 203 -6.41 4.43 7.10
N LYS A 204 -6.17 4.40 8.41
CA LYS A 204 -5.14 3.57 9.05
C LYS A 204 -5.80 2.58 9.98
N GLU A 205 -5.14 1.46 10.22
CA GLU A 205 -5.51 0.56 11.32
C GLU A 205 -5.47 1.30 12.67
N THR A 206 -6.26 0.84 13.63
CA THR A 206 -6.32 1.43 14.97
C THR A 206 -4.98 1.25 15.69
N TRP A 207 -4.50 2.31 16.33
CA TRP A 207 -3.25 2.24 17.09
C TRP A 207 -3.48 1.73 18.52
N ASN A 208 -2.57 0.89 19.04
CA ASN A 208 -2.86 -0.10 20.08
C ASN A 208 -2.54 0.28 21.54
N GLY A 209 -2.53 1.53 21.93
CA GLY A 209 -1.97 1.98 23.23
C GLY A 209 -0.42 2.00 23.41
N GLN A 210 0.40 1.26 22.64
CA GLN A 210 1.81 1.05 23.03
C GLN A 210 2.91 1.00 21.94
N ASP A 211 2.67 0.42 20.76
CA ASP A 211 3.75 -0.11 19.90
C ASP A 211 4.24 0.84 18.80
N TRP A 212 5.56 0.85 18.63
CA TRP A 212 6.28 1.68 17.67
C TRP A 212 7.21 0.84 16.79
N TYR A 213 7.30 1.21 15.53
CA TYR A 213 8.31 0.75 14.58
C TYR A 213 9.51 1.68 14.66
N VAL A 214 10.72 1.12 14.66
CA VAL A 214 11.97 1.86 14.52
C VAL A 214 12.84 1.23 13.44
N ALA A 215 13.14 1.98 12.38
CA ALA A 215 14.11 1.56 11.37
C ALA A 215 15.52 1.88 11.85
N LEU A 216 16.36 0.85 11.99
CA LEU A 216 17.80 1.01 12.17
C LEU A 216 18.49 0.78 10.83
N GLY A 217 18.84 1.86 10.15
CA GLY A 217 19.59 1.82 8.89
C GLY A 217 21.06 1.44 9.15
N GLU A 218 21.36 0.14 9.17
CA GLU A 218 22.72 -0.36 9.30
C GLU A 218 23.54 0.00 8.05
N ASP A 219 24.65 0.69 8.27
CA ASP A 219 25.56 1.20 7.25
C ASP A 219 26.98 1.30 7.85
N GLU A 220 27.90 2.03 7.21
CA GLU A 220 29.26 2.22 7.76
C GLU A 220 29.28 2.99 9.09
N THR A 221 28.20 3.71 9.43
CA THR A 221 28.11 4.57 10.61
C THR A 221 27.38 3.91 11.79
N ARG A 222 26.45 2.97 11.52
CA ARG A 222 25.65 2.30 12.55
C ARG A 222 25.85 0.79 12.50
N ALA A 223 25.97 0.16 13.67
CA ALA A 223 25.98 -1.29 13.80
C ALA A 223 24.86 -1.77 14.72
N TRP A 224 24.12 -2.80 14.32
CA TRP A 224 23.10 -3.40 15.20
C TRP A 224 23.72 -4.04 16.44
N ASP A 225 24.91 -4.62 16.32
CA ASP A 225 25.59 -5.25 17.45
C ASP A 225 25.88 -4.26 18.59
N ASP A 226 26.18 -3.00 18.28
CA ASP A 226 26.38 -1.95 19.29
C ASP A 226 25.05 -1.59 19.96
N ALA A 227 24.01 -1.32 19.17
CA ALA A 227 22.65 -1.04 19.63
C ALA A 227 22.12 -2.15 20.55
N ARG A 228 22.34 -3.40 20.16
CA ARG A 228 22.00 -4.60 20.92
C ARG A 228 22.80 -4.72 22.22
N LYS A 229 24.11 -4.47 22.17
CA LYS A 229 25.02 -4.60 23.33
C LYS A 229 24.78 -3.52 24.38
N TYR A 230 24.58 -2.27 23.95
CA TYR A 230 24.56 -1.11 24.84
C TYR A 230 23.16 -0.54 25.09
N GLY A 231 22.11 -1.08 24.47
CA GLY A 231 20.74 -0.68 24.77
C GLY A 231 20.36 0.67 24.16
N PHE A 232 20.36 0.78 22.83
CA PHE A 232 19.90 1.98 22.15
C PHE A 232 19.39 1.71 20.74
N VAL A 233 18.69 2.68 20.17
CA VAL A 233 18.46 2.80 18.71
C VAL A 233 18.92 4.17 18.24
N SER A 234 19.23 4.30 16.94
CA SER A 234 19.74 5.55 16.40
C SER A 234 19.26 5.86 14.98
N ALA A 235 19.20 7.15 14.67
CA ALA A 235 18.99 7.69 13.34
C ALA A 235 19.54 9.12 13.25
N GLY A 236 19.95 9.55 12.07
CA GLY A 236 20.63 10.83 11.85
C GLY A 236 21.05 11.02 10.40
N GLY A 237 21.93 11.99 10.15
CA GLY A 237 22.37 12.33 8.79
C GLY A 237 21.41 13.27 8.04
N GLY A 238 20.53 13.96 8.78
CA GLY A 238 19.59 14.95 8.26
C GLY A 238 18.26 14.95 9.02
N THR A 239 17.58 16.10 9.03
CA THR A 239 16.32 16.31 9.76
C THR A 239 15.22 15.31 9.38
N TRP A 240 15.19 14.85 8.12
CA TRP A 240 14.23 13.83 7.67
C TRP A 240 14.34 12.54 8.50
N PHE A 241 15.57 12.11 8.81
CA PHE A 241 15.83 10.88 9.56
C PHE A 241 15.73 11.07 11.07
N SER A 242 16.26 12.18 11.62
CA SER A 242 16.28 12.39 13.06
C SER A 242 14.91 12.77 13.64
N ARG A 243 14.11 13.57 12.91
CA ARG A 243 12.85 14.13 13.42
C ARG A 243 11.88 13.08 13.95
N THR A 244 11.69 11.97 13.23
CA THR A 244 10.74 10.94 13.67
C THR A 244 11.28 10.14 14.84
N LEU A 245 12.59 9.89 14.88
CA LEU A 245 13.22 9.21 16.01
C LEU A 245 13.13 10.05 17.30
N ILE A 246 13.35 11.37 17.19
CA ILE A 246 13.23 12.31 18.32
C ILE A 246 11.82 12.31 18.92
N SER A 247 10.79 12.00 18.12
CA SER A 247 9.40 11.95 18.58
C SER A 247 9.03 10.69 19.38
N LEU A 248 9.95 9.73 19.54
CA LEU A 248 9.71 8.52 20.33
C LEU A 248 9.51 8.88 21.81
N PRO A 249 8.36 8.53 22.42
CA PRO A 249 8.13 8.85 23.82
C PRO A 249 8.85 7.85 24.74
N SER A 250 9.36 8.34 25.87
CA SER A 250 9.82 7.48 26.96
C SER A 250 8.70 6.54 27.40
N GLY A 251 9.04 5.27 27.63
CA GLY A 251 8.09 4.20 27.93
C GLY A 251 7.46 3.53 26.70
N ALA A 252 7.69 4.03 25.48
CA ALA A 252 7.24 3.35 24.27
C ALA A 252 7.89 1.97 24.14
N ARG A 253 7.08 0.96 23.77
CA ARG A 253 7.63 -0.30 23.28
C ARG A 253 7.95 -0.14 21.80
N ILE A 254 9.20 -0.38 21.45
CA ILE A 254 9.69 -0.30 20.08
C ILE A 254 9.98 -1.70 19.55
N PHE A 255 9.68 -1.90 18.27
CA PHE A 255 10.15 -3.01 17.46
C PHE A 255 11.17 -2.47 16.46
N THR A 256 12.42 -2.90 16.60
CA THR A 256 13.53 -2.46 15.76
C THR A 256 13.63 -3.33 14.51
N HIS A 257 13.62 -2.69 13.35
CA HIS A 257 13.69 -3.31 12.05
C HIS A 257 14.94 -2.82 11.31
N ILE A 258 15.70 -3.75 10.73
CA ILE A 258 16.81 -3.42 9.84
C ILE A 258 16.34 -3.60 8.39
N PRO A 259 16.40 -2.55 7.55
CA PRO A 259 16.02 -2.65 6.14
C PRO A 259 16.67 -3.84 5.44
N LYS A 260 15.85 -4.59 4.68
CA LYS A 260 16.23 -5.81 3.93
C LYS A 260 16.65 -7.02 4.78
N ALA A 261 16.60 -6.93 6.11
CA ALA A 261 16.84 -8.07 6.99
C ALA A 261 15.57 -8.47 7.76
N GLY A 262 14.89 -7.52 8.40
CA GLY A 262 13.70 -7.78 9.20
C GLY A 262 13.81 -7.23 10.63
N TYR A 263 12.91 -7.69 11.50
CA TYR A 263 12.84 -7.25 12.89
C TYR A 263 13.85 -7.98 13.78
N VAL A 264 14.65 -7.21 14.51
CA VAL A 264 15.80 -7.73 15.27
C VAL A 264 15.68 -7.57 16.77
N GLY A 265 14.75 -6.76 17.25
CA GLY A 265 14.58 -6.57 18.69
C GLY A 265 13.27 -5.91 19.06
N VAL A 266 12.88 -6.15 20.30
CA VAL A 266 11.79 -5.46 21.00
C VAL A 266 12.33 -4.94 22.33
N GLY A 267 12.02 -3.70 22.66
CA GLY A 267 12.51 -3.05 23.87
C GLY A 267 11.67 -1.84 24.27
N THR A 268 11.95 -1.28 25.43
CA THR A 268 11.27 -0.11 25.97
C THR A 268 12.20 1.09 25.94
N VAL A 269 11.75 2.20 25.37
CA VAL A 269 12.48 3.48 25.40
C VAL A 269 12.60 3.97 26.84
N THR A 270 13.80 4.25 27.32
CA THR A 270 14.05 4.66 28.71
C THR A 270 14.37 6.14 28.88
N GLY A 271 14.49 6.89 27.79
CA GLY A 271 14.85 8.29 27.82
C GLY A 271 14.70 8.97 26.46
N GLU A 272 14.88 10.29 26.47
CA GLU A 272 14.73 11.12 25.27
C GLU A 272 15.88 10.90 24.28
N ALA A 273 15.59 11.16 22.99
CA ALA A 273 16.62 11.21 21.97
C ALA A 273 17.63 12.33 22.26
N ARG A 274 18.92 12.03 22.18
CA ARG A 274 20.01 13.01 22.32
C ARG A 274 21.02 12.86 21.19
N PRO A 275 21.67 13.95 20.72
CA PRO A 275 22.81 13.83 19.83
C PRO A 275 23.87 12.89 20.43
N ALA A 276 24.55 12.11 19.60
CA ALA A 276 25.49 11.08 20.05
C ALA A 276 26.62 11.61 20.94
N HIS A 277 26.99 12.89 20.83
CA HIS A 277 27.99 13.52 21.69
C HIS A 277 27.48 13.95 23.08
N GLU A 278 26.16 13.99 23.27
CA GLU A 278 25.51 14.31 24.55
C GLU A 278 24.80 13.11 25.19
N ALA A 279 24.60 12.04 24.41
CA ALA A 279 23.85 10.88 24.85
C ALA A 279 24.52 10.17 26.03
N ILE A 280 23.70 9.80 27.01
CA ILE A 280 24.07 9.02 28.19
C ILE A 280 23.19 7.79 28.22
N LEU A 281 23.80 6.62 28.34
CA LEU A 281 23.12 5.33 28.44
C LEU A 281 23.33 4.73 29.83
N GLU A 282 22.34 4.00 30.33
CA GLU A 282 22.48 3.17 31.52
C GLU A 282 22.87 1.76 31.09
N ILE A 283 24.06 1.31 31.49
CA ILE A 283 24.61 -0.01 31.16
C ILE A 283 24.99 -0.69 32.46
N ASP A 284 24.39 -1.85 32.74
CA ASP A 284 24.60 -2.62 33.98
C ASP A 284 24.38 -1.78 35.27
N GLY A 285 23.45 -0.82 35.22
CA GLY A 285 23.12 0.08 36.33
C GLY A 285 24.05 1.30 36.47
N GLU A 286 25.02 1.48 35.56
CA GLU A 286 25.92 2.63 35.53
C GLU A 286 25.63 3.56 34.36
N LEU A 287 25.59 4.88 34.62
CA LEU A 287 25.48 5.89 33.57
C LEU A 287 26.81 6.07 32.86
N ARG A 288 26.81 5.90 31.54
CA ARG A 288 27.99 6.07 30.68
C ARG A 288 27.68 6.98 29.51
N ARG A 289 28.61 7.87 29.17
CA ARG A 289 28.49 8.67 27.95
C ARG A 289 28.64 7.77 26.74
N PHE A 290 27.80 7.99 25.74
CA PHE A 290 27.82 7.22 24.50
C PHE A 290 29.21 7.28 23.82
N THR A 291 29.88 8.43 23.88
CA THR A 291 31.23 8.62 23.31
C THR A 291 32.33 7.82 23.99
N ASP A 292 32.09 7.32 25.21
CA ASP A 292 33.07 6.56 25.98
C ASP A 292 32.92 5.04 25.75
N LEU A 293 31.97 4.62 24.91
CA LEU A 293 31.69 3.22 24.61
C LEU A 293 32.62 2.68 23.52
N GLU A 294 32.93 1.38 23.59
CA GLU A 294 33.66 0.66 22.54
C GLU A 294 32.67 0.24 21.43
N LEU A 295 32.47 1.15 20.48
CA LEU A 295 31.54 1.01 19.37
C LEU A 295 32.24 0.49 18.10
N LYS A 296 31.53 -0.34 17.33
CA LYS A 296 31.91 -0.72 15.96
C LYS A 296 31.57 0.38 14.96
N GLY A 297 30.42 1.05 15.13
CA GLY A 297 29.98 2.16 14.29
C GLY A 297 30.62 3.50 14.69
N SER A 298 30.71 4.43 13.74
CA SER A 298 31.22 5.78 14.01
C SER A 298 30.18 6.70 14.65
N TYR A 299 28.89 6.51 14.34
CA TYR A 299 27.78 7.37 14.77
C TYR A 299 28.07 8.87 14.56
N ARG A 300 28.66 9.15 13.39
CA ARG A 300 29.04 10.49 12.92
C ARG A 300 28.71 10.63 11.44
N HIS A 301 28.27 11.83 11.07
CA HIS A 301 27.98 12.19 9.68
C HIS A 301 28.92 13.29 9.23
N LYS A 302 29.28 13.29 7.95
CA LYS A 302 30.18 14.31 7.40
C LYS A 302 29.55 15.70 7.58
N GLY A 303 30.22 16.56 8.35
CA GLY A 303 29.81 17.94 8.59
C GLY A 303 28.92 18.15 9.82
N ASP A 304 28.62 17.10 10.60
CA ASP A 304 27.81 17.21 11.83
C ASP A 304 28.43 18.11 12.91
N GLU A 305 29.75 18.25 12.91
CA GLU A 305 30.51 19.19 13.75
C GLU A 305 30.19 20.68 13.49
N HIS A 306 29.62 21.00 12.33
CA HIS A 306 29.24 22.36 11.93
C HIS A 306 27.73 22.55 11.76
N ASP A 307 26.98 21.45 11.60
CA ASP A 307 25.53 21.43 11.41
C ASP A 307 24.88 20.30 12.21
N GLU A 308 24.30 20.67 13.35
CA GLU A 308 23.65 19.72 14.26
C GLU A 308 22.46 18.98 13.62
N THR A 309 21.87 19.50 12.54
CA THR A 309 20.78 18.80 11.83
C THR A 309 21.25 17.51 11.16
N LEU A 310 22.56 17.36 10.95
CA LEU A 310 23.21 16.16 10.44
C LEU A 310 23.60 15.16 11.53
N ALA A 311 23.51 15.55 12.81
CA ALA A 311 23.95 14.71 13.92
C ALA A 311 23.21 13.37 13.98
N GLU A 312 23.91 12.37 14.51
CA GLU A 312 23.31 11.10 14.90
C GLU A 312 22.60 11.26 16.24
N TYR A 313 21.34 10.85 16.32
CA TYR A 313 20.57 10.86 17.56
C TYR A 313 20.48 9.45 18.12
N ILE A 314 20.69 9.33 19.43
CA ILE A 314 20.64 8.09 20.19
C ILE A 314 19.41 8.15 21.10
N VAL A 315 18.60 7.09 21.06
CA VAL A 315 17.49 6.87 21.99
C VAL A 315 17.85 5.67 22.86
N PRO A 316 17.94 5.83 24.19
CA PRO A 316 18.24 4.73 25.11
C PRO A 316 17.07 3.75 25.19
N VAL A 317 17.38 2.46 25.22
CA VAL A 317 16.42 1.35 25.16
C VAL A 317 16.83 0.24 26.11
N THR A 318 15.90 -0.21 26.94
CA THR A 318 16.03 -1.50 27.64
C THR A 318 15.43 -2.60 26.78
N TRP A 319 16.27 -3.51 26.31
CA TRP A 319 15.82 -4.63 25.48
C TRP A 319 15.02 -5.66 26.28
N ILE A 320 13.86 -6.04 25.75
CA ILE A 320 13.06 -7.18 26.24
C ILE A 320 13.61 -8.46 25.59
N GLN A 321 13.78 -8.44 24.27
CA GLN A 321 14.38 -9.53 23.51
C GLN A 321 15.09 -9.00 22.27
N THR A 322 16.22 -9.59 21.91
CA THR A 322 16.97 -9.28 20.69
C THR A 322 17.50 -10.54 20.02
N VAL A 323 17.68 -10.47 18.71
CA VAL A 323 18.32 -11.51 17.90
C VAL A 323 19.46 -10.91 17.06
N PRO A 324 20.48 -11.70 16.67
CA PRO A 324 21.46 -11.27 15.67
C PRO A 324 20.77 -10.90 14.34
N ARG A 325 21.44 -10.06 13.52
CA ARG A 325 20.94 -9.65 12.19
C ARG A 325 20.51 -10.84 11.33
N ASP A 326 21.31 -11.90 11.29
CA ASP A 326 21.05 -13.09 10.46
C ASP A 326 19.88 -13.95 10.97
N SER A 327 19.36 -13.62 12.15
CA SER A 327 18.17 -14.25 12.75
C SER A 327 16.98 -13.29 12.78
N ALA A 328 17.04 -12.18 12.03
CA ALA A 328 15.94 -11.22 11.93
C ALA A 328 14.62 -11.92 11.59
N ARG A 329 13.55 -11.46 12.22
CA ARG A 329 12.19 -11.97 12.06
C ARG A 329 11.52 -11.26 10.90
N TRP A 330 11.13 -12.04 9.90
CA TRP A 330 10.48 -11.52 8.71
C TRP A 330 9.55 -12.55 8.09
N ALA A 331 8.42 -12.08 7.61
CA ALA A 331 7.46 -12.81 6.80
C ALA A 331 6.94 -11.87 5.70
N GLN A 332 6.56 -12.45 4.57
CA GLN A 332 6.01 -11.67 3.45
C GLN A 332 4.72 -10.95 3.86
N GLY A 333 4.66 -9.65 3.60
CA GLY A 333 3.56 -8.79 4.05
C GLY A 333 3.86 -7.99 5.31
N MET A 334 4.92 -8.31 6.05
CA MET A 334 5.26 -7.53 7.24
C MET A 334 5.56 -6.08 6.89
N PHE A 335 5.17 -5.19 7.79
CA PHE A 335 5.30 -3.75 7.67
C PHE A 335 6.77 -3.33 7.69
N ALA A 336 7.11 -2.41 6.81
CA ALA A 336 8.36 -1.67 6.84
C ALA A 336 8.09 -0.23 6.38
N ASN A 337 8.78 0.72 6.99
CA ASN A 337 8.62 2.14 6.69
C ASN A 337 9.98 2.79 6.41
N GLN A 338 9.96 3.83 5.57
CA GLN A 338 11.14 4.66 5.27
C GLN A 338 11.47 5.65 6.39
N ASN A 339 10.49 6.02 7.22
CA ASN A 339 10.71 6.85 8.39
C ASN A 339 11.52 6.07 9.45
N SER A 340 12.40 6.77 10.17
CA SER A 340 13.22 6.16 11.22
C SER A 340 12.39 5.65 12.39
N ALA A 341 11.24 6.27 12.67
CA ALA A 341 10.29 5.76 13.64
C ALA A 341 8.85 6.15 13.27
N CYS A 342 7.90 5.28 13.57
CA CYS A 342 6.48 5.60 13.50
C CYS A 342 5.67 4.68 14.40
N LYS A 343 4.43 5.06 14.69
CA LYS A 343 3.45 4.16 15.29
C LYS A 343 3.34 2.87 14.46
N LEU A 344 3.50 1.71 15.09
CA LEU A 344 3.29 0.42 14.43
C LEU A 344 1.83 0.03 14.62
N ARG A 345 1.05 0.12 13.54
CA ARG A 345 -0.39 -0.17 13.57
C ARG A 345 -0.74 -1.52 12.98
N ASN A 346 0.04 -1.98 12.00
CA ASN A 346 -0.33 -3.14 11.20
C ASN A 346 -0.46 -4.40 12.05
N LYS A 347 -1.70 -4.87 12.21
CA LYS A 347 -2.06 -5.98 13.06
C LYS A 347 -1.42 -7.28 12.60
N PHE A 348 -1.37 -7.52 11.29
CA PHE A 348 -0.67 -8.67 10.73
C PHE A 348 0.78 -8.75 11.21
N THR A 349 1.50 -7.63 11.16
CA THR A 349 2.88 -7.52 11.64
C THR A 349 2.97 -7.69 13.15
N LEU A 350 2.11 -7.04 13.92
CA LEU A 350 2.08 -7.14 15.38
C LEU A 350 1.83 -8.59 15.83
N ASP A 351 0.84 -9.27 15.25
CA ASP A 351 0.51 -10.66 15.58
C ASP A 351 1.72 -11.60 15.32
N HIS A 352 2.48 -11.37 14.24
CA HIS A 352 3.73 -12.10 13.98
C HIS A 352 4.82 -11.77 15.02
N LEU A 353 5.02 -10.49 15.32
CA LEU A 353 6.08 -10.05 16.22
C LEU A 353 5.83 -10.52 17.66
N TYR A 354 4.59 -10.46 18.14
CA TYR A 354 4.24 -10.94 19.48
C TYR A 354 4.54 -12.43 19.60
N LYS A 355 4.20 -13.22 18.57
CA LYS A 355 4.55 -14.64 18.52
C LYS A 355 6.05 -14.88 18.47
N GLU A 356 6.77 -14.22 17.56
CA GLU A 356 8.21 -14.45 17.34
C GLU A 356 9.10 -13.99 18.51
N PHE A 357 8.66 -12.97 19.26
CA PHE A 357 9.32 -12.46 20.46
C PHE A 357 8.67 -12.93 21.76
N ASN A 358 7.76 -13.92 21.71
CA ASN A 358 7.08 -14.51 22.87
C ASN A 358 6.50 -13.46 23.85
N LEU A 359 5.87 -12.42 23.31
CA LEU A 359 5.23 -11.38 24.10
C LEU A 359 3.82 -11.85 24.49
N THR A 360 3.42 -11.61 25.72
CA THR A 360 2.01 -11.76 26.12
C THR A 360 1.19 -10.64 25.50
N ASP A 361 -0.04 -10.96 25.06
CA ASP A 361 -0.96 -9.98 24.48
C ASP A 361 -1.13 -8.75 25.38
N LEU A 362 -1.47 -7.62 24.75
CA LEU A 362 -1.95 -6.42 25.41
C LEU A 362 -3.04 -6.85 26.40
N GLU A 363 -2.86 -6.55 27.69
CA GLU A 363 -4.01 -6.38 28.58
C GLU A 363 -4.88 -5.29 27.95
N GLY A 364 -5.94 -5.72 27.27
CA GLY A 364 -7.04 -4.88 26.79
C GLY A 364 -8.12 -4.83 27.85
#